data_AF-G9MTV2-F1
#
_entry.id   AF-G9MTV2-F1
#
_cell.length_a   1.000
_cell.length_b   1.000
_cell.length_c   1.000
_cell.angle_alpha   90.00
_cell.angle_beta   90.00
_cell.angle_gamma   90.00
#
_symmetry.space_group_name_H-M   'P 1'
#
loop_
_entity.id
_entity.type
_entity.pdbx_description
1 polymer ?
#
loop_
_entity_poly.entity_id
_entity_poly.type
_entity_poly.pdbx_seq_one_letter_code
_entity_poly.pdbx_strand_id
1 'polypeptide(L)'
;MFFSCVFVALAASAAVAVSAESKPLEYFIYAPAQSDSDMLARQKVAAEAHLAHANSLNATGNLDYGGPVLTASSTAANPTFAGSVFVLKVENLEAAKKVVEDDAYYTGNVWDPKKIVVLPYIPYF
;
A
#
# COMPACT_ATOMS: atom_id res chain seq x y z
N MET A 1 61.77 -0.45 -34.51
CA MET A 1 61.36 -0.89 -33.16
C MET A 1 59.86 -0.70 -33.07
N PHE A 2 59.15 -1.81 -32.91
CA PHE A 2 57.69 -1.93 -32.85
C PHE A 2 57.14 -1.46 -31.49
N PHE A 3 55.81 -1.46 -31.41
CA PHE A 3 54.91 -1.27 -30.27
C PHE A 3 54.28 0.11 -30.17
N SER A 4 52.97 0.27 -30.00
CA SER A 4 51.80 -0.58 -30.26
C SER A 4 50.61 0.35 -30.01
N CYS A 5 49.66 0.40 -30.94
CA CYS A 5 48.40 1.11 -30.76
C CYS A 5 47.61 0.47 -29.62
N VAL A 6 47.38 1.18 -28.52
CA VAL A 6 46.34 0.81 -27.56
C VAL A 6 45.11 1.67 -27.84
N PHE A 7 44.17 1.08 -28.58
CA PHE A 7 42.80 1.52 -28.66
C PHE A 7 42.14 1.35 -27.29
N VAL A 8 41.78 2.43 -26.62
CA VAL A 8 40.82 2.39 -25.52
C VAL A 8 39.43 2.48 -26.13
N ALA A 9 38.77 1.34 -26.31
CA ALA A 9 37.38 1.29 -26.68
C ALA A 9 36.53 1.73 -25.48
N LEU A 10 35.98 2.94 -25.54
CA LEU A 10 34.95 3.40 -24.62
C LEU A 10 33.65 2.67 -24.99
N ALA A 11 33.29 1.65 -24.20
CA ALA A 11 32.00 0.98 -24.34
C ALA A 11 30.89 1.98 -23.99
N ALA A 12 30.14 2.41 -25.02
CA ALA A 12 28.88 3.10 -24.82
C ALA A 12 27.92 2.15 -24.11
N SER A 13 27.58 2.42 -22.85
CA SER A 13 26.48 1.76 -22.17
C SER A 13 25.19 2.18 -22.85
N ALA A 14 24.71 1.35 -23.76
CA ALA A 14 23.35 1.45 -24.26
C ALA A 14 22.41 1.19 -23.07
N ALA A 15 21.91 2.27 -22.46
CA ALA A 15 20.68 2.18 -21.70
C ALA A 15 19.61 1.71 -22.68
N VAL A 16 19.26 0.44 -22.59
CA VAL A 16 18.12 -0.14 -23.29
C VAL A 16 16.91 0.71 -22.89
N ALA A 17 16.30 1.36 -23.88
CA ALA A 17 15.01 1.99 -23.73
C ALA A 17 14.02 0.92 -23.28
N VAL A 18 13.57 0.98 -22.02
CA VAL A 18 12.36 0.26 -21.60
C VAL A 18 11.19 1.09 -22.10
N SER A 19 10.67 0.71 -23.26
CA SER A 19 9.31 1.04 -23.66
C SER A 19 8.51 -0.26 -23.77
N ALA A 20 7.82 -0.59 -22.70
CA ALA A 20 6.61 -1.37 -22.72
C ALA A 20 5.63 -0.62 -21.81
N GLU A 21 4.47 -0.23 -22.33
CA GLU A 21 3.36 0.25 -21.50
C GLU A 21 2.89 -0.92 -20.62
N SER A 22 3.59 -1.17 -19.52
CA SER A 22 3.10 -2.02 -18.46
C SER A 22 2.06 -1.22 -17.67
N LYS A 23 0.88 -1.81 -17.45
CA LYS A 23 -0.11 -1.25 -16.51
C LYS A 23 0.61 -0.85 -15.21
N PRO A 24 0.42 0.38 -14.71
CA PRO A 24 1.07 0.78 -13.47
C PRO A 24 0.71 -0.21 -12.36
N LEU A 25 1.71 -0.57 -11.55
CA LEU A 25 1.49 -1.44 -10.40
C LEU A 25 0.54 -0.75 -9.42
N GLU A 26 -0.41 -1.52 -8.91
CA GLU A 26 -1.18 -1.14 -7.75
C GLU A 26 -0.57 -1.80 -6.53
N TYR A 27 -1.00 -1.40 -5.33
CA TYR A 27 -0.49 -1.95 -4.09
C TYR A 27 -1.66 -2.46 -3.28
N PHE A 28 -1.65 -3.76 -3.01
CA PHE A 28 -2.58 -4.40 -2.11
C PHE A 28 -2.10 -4.24 -0.67
N ILE A 29 -3.01 -3.84 0.20
CA ILE A 29 -2.76 -3.71 1.62
C ILE A 29 -3.78 -4.52 2.40
N TYR A 30 -3.28 -5.33 3.32
CA TYR A 30 -4.07 -5.94 4.38
C TYR A 30 -3.53 -5.45 5.72
N ALA A 31 -4.38 -4.79 6.50
CA ALA A 31 -4.03 -4.20 7.79
C ALA A 31 -4.91 -4.80 8.90
N PRO A 32 -4.48 -5.89 9.55
CA PRO A 32 -5.21 -6.51 10.65
C PRO A 32 -5.37 -5.56 11.84
N ALA A 33 -6.51 -5.63 12.53
CA ALA A 33 -6.69 -4.93 13.79
C ALA A 33 -5.77 -5.51 14.89
N GLN A 34 -5.45 -4.66 15.87
CA GLN A 34 -4.87 -5.12 17.14
C GLN A 34 -5.81 -6.13 17.83
N SER A 35 -5.22 -7.07 18.58
CA SER A 35 -5.97 -8.11 19.29
C SER A 35 -6.32 -7.76 20.73
N ASP A 36 -5.91 -6.59 21.22
CA ASP A 36 -6.22 -6.16 22.59
C ASP A 36 -7.65 -5.63 22.74
N SER A 37 -8.14 -5.60 23.99
CA SER A 37 -9.51 -5.21 24.33
C SER A 37 -9.83 -3.74 24.03
N ASP A 38 -8.82 -2.88 23.95
CA ASP A 38 -9.00 -1.43 23.79
C ASP A 38 -9.04 -1.02 22.32
N MET A 39 -8.79 -1.95 21.40
CA MET A 39 -8.77 -1.72 19.96
C MET A 39 -10.05 -1.04 19.46
N LEU A 40 -11.23 -1.50 19.88
CA LEU A 40 -12.50 -0.92 19.44
C LEU A 40 -12.70 0.52 19.95
N ALA A 41 -12.17 0.86 21.12
CA ALA A 41 -12.23 2.23 21.63
C ALA A 41 -11.34 3.15 20.78
N ARG A 42 -10.12 2.71 20.46
CA ARG A 42 -9.21 3.45 19.57
C ARG A 42 -9.79 3.61 18.17
N GLN A 43 -10.40 2.55 17.64
CA GLN A 43 -11.06 2.55 16.34
C GLN A 43 -12.18 3.60 16.29
N LYS A 44 -13.04 3.68 17.31
CA LYS A 44 -14.10 4.70 17.38
C LYS A 44 -13.57 6.13 17.37
N VAL A 45 -12.47 6.39 18.08
CA VAL A 45 -11.84 7.72 18.13
C VAL A 45 -11.20 8.08 16.78
N ALA A 46 -10.53 7.13 16.14
CA ALA A 46 -9.79 7.36 14.90
C ALA A 46 -10.65 7.25 13.61
N ALA A 47 -11.87 6.71 13.70
CA ALA A 47 -12.69 6.36 12.54
C ALA A 47 -12.97 7.54 11.60
N GLU A 48 -13.30 8.71 12.16
CA GLU A 48 -13.59 9.90 11.34
C GLU A 48 -12.36 10.37 10.56
N ALA A 49 -11.19 10.42 11.21
CA ALA A 49 -9.94 10.80 10.58
C ALA A 49 -9.49 9.77 9.52
N HIS A 50 -9.63 8.48 9.81
CA HIS A 50 -9.37 7.40 8.85
C HIS A 50 -10.25 7.52 7.60
N LEU A 51 -11.56 7.75 7.78
CA LEU A 51 -12.49 7.92 6.67
C LEU A 51 -12.19 9.19 5.86
N ALA A 52 -11.85 10.30 6.52
CA ALA A 52 -11.45 11.52 5.84
C ALA A 52 -10.20 11.30 4.97
N HIS A 53 -9.20 10.60 5.50
CA HIS A 53 -7.98 10.25 4.77
C HIS A 53 -8.29 9.36 3.56
N ALA A 54 -9.03 8.25 3.76
CA ALA A 54 -9.43 7.35 2.68
C ALA A 54 -10.25 8.07 1.59
N ASN A 55 -11.17 8.96 1.98
CA ASN A 55 -11.94 9.76 1.04
C ASN A 55 -11.07 10.73 0.22
N SER A 56 -10.02 11.29 0.82
CA SER A 56 -9.07 12.15 0.10
C SER A 56 -8.24 11.38 -0.94
N LEU A 57 -7.85 10.15 -0.62
CA LEU A 57 -7.16 9.25 -1.56
C LEU A 57 -8.09 8.83 -2.70
N ASN A 58 -9.36 8.53 -2.39
CA ASN A 58 -10.35 8.22 -3.41
C ASN A 58 -10.61 9.42 -4.34
N ALA A 59 -10.75 10.62 -3.79
CA ALA A 59 -10.98 11.84 -4.56
C ALA A 59 -9.83 12.19 -5.53
N THR A 60 -8.61 11.74 -5.22
CA THR A 60 -7.41 11.93 -6.06
C THR A 60 -7.16 10.76 -7.01
N GLY A 61 -7.95 9.68 -6.92
CA GLY A 61 -7.75 8.46 -7.71
C GLY A 61 -6.66 7.53 -7.18
N ASN A 62 -6.10 7.83 -6.00
CA ASN A 62 -5.03 7.05 -5.38
C ASN A 62 -5.55 5.82 -4.60
N LEU A 63 -6.85 5.75 -4.30
CA LEU A 63 -7.51 4.59 -3.72
C LEU A 63 -8.49 4.01 -4.75
N ASP A 64 -8.26 2.75 -5.17
CA ASP A 64 -9.11 2.07 -6.15
C ASP A 64 -10.27 1.30 -5.49
N TYR A 65 -9.95 0.57 -4.42
CA TYR A 65 -10.90 -0.22 -3.65
C TYR A 65 -10.48 -0.27 -2.18
N GLY A 66 -11.43 -0.38 -1.27
CA GLY A 66 -11.11 -0.64 0.13
C GLY A 66 -12.33 -0.77 1.03
N GLY A 67 -12.09 -1.25 2.26
CA GLY A 67 -13.14 -1.40 3.26
C GLY A 67 -12.69 -2.15 4.52
N PRO A 68 -13.61 -2.27 5.50
CA PRO A 68 -13.35 -3.06 6.70
C PRO A 68 -13.34 -4.55 6.38
N VAL A 69 -12.32 -5.25 6.88
CA VAL A 69 -12.31 -6.70 7.00
C VAL A 69 -13.05 -7.06 8.28
N LEU A 70 -13.95 -8.05 8.21
CA LEU A 70 -14.75 -8.49 9.33
C LEU A 70 -14.24 -9.83 9.89
N THR A 71 -14.58 -10.12 11.14
CA THR A 71 -14.28 -11.44 11.74
C THR A 71 -15.07 -12.54 11.02
N ALA A 72 -14.57 -13.78 11.07
CA ALA A 72 -15.24 -14.93 10.45
C ALA A 72 -16.66 -15.19 10.99
N SER A 73 -16.95 -14.77 12.22
CA SER A 73 -18.28 -14.89 12.85
C SER A 73 -19.22 -13.73 12.52
N SER A 74 -18.76 -12.72 11.77
CA SER A 74 -19.55 -11.53 11.46
C SER A 74 -20.66 -11.85 10.46
N THR A 75 -21.76 -11.09 10.58
CA THR A 75 -22.86 -11.11 9.61
C THR A 75 -23.15 -9.69 9.15
N ALA A 76 -23.90 -9.53 8.06
CA ALA A 76 -24.31 -8.21 7.59
C ALA A 76 -25.13 -7.42 8.64
N ALA A 77 -25.88 -8.12 9.50
CA ALA A 77 -26.66 -7.51 10.58
C ALA A 77 -25.82 -7.19 11.83
N ASN A 78 -24.67 -7.84 12.00
CA ASN A 78 -23.78 -7.63 13.15
C ASN A 78 -22.31 -7.69 12.71
N PRO A 79 -21.81 -6.65 12.04
CA PRO A 79 -20.43 -6.61 11.57
C PRO A 79 -19.46 -6.40 12.74
N THR A 80 -18.47 -7.28 12.87
CA THR A 80 -17.39 -7.14 13.86
C THR A 80 -16.08 -6.86 13.13
N PHE A 81 -15.47 -5.70 13.40
CA PHE A 81 -14.24 -5.25 12.76
C PHE A 81 -13.05 -6.18 13.08
N ALA A 82 -12.29 -6.55 12.06
CA ALA A 82 -11.08 -7.36 12.17
C ALA A 82 -9.85 -6.71 11.51
N GLY A 83 -10.02 -5.55 10.86
CA GLY A 83 -8.96 -4.84 10.16
C GLY A 83 -9.49 -4.16 8.92
N SER A 84 -8.59 -3.81 8.02
CA SER A 84 -8.93 -3.15 6.76
C SER A 84 -8.18 -3.75 5.58
N VAL A 85 -8.75 -3.57 4.39
CA VAL A 85 -8.12 -3.86 3.10
C VAL A 85 -8.23 -2.63 2.21
N PHE A 86 -7.18 -2.34 1.44
CA PHE A 86 -7.22 -1.31 0.41
C PHE A 86 -6.30 -1.66 -0.76
N VAL A 87 -6.61 -1.10 -1.92
CA VAL A 87 -5.78 -1.16 -3.13
C VAL A 87 -5.43 0.27 -3.54
N LEU A 88 -4.14 0.59 -3.56
CA LEU A 88 -3.63 1.93 -3.82
C LEU A 88 -2.94 2.05 -5.18
N LYS A 89 -3.14 3.19 -5.83
CA LYS A 89 -2.46 3.63 -7.06
C LYS A 89 -1.47 4.73 -6.70
N VAL A 90 -0.24 4.33 -6.40
CA VAL A 90 0.86 5.23 -5.99
C VAL A 90 2.15 4.86 -6.71
N GLU A 91 3.20 5.69 -6.60
CA GLU A 91 4.36 5.57 -7.49
C GLU A 91 5.22 4.33 -7.21
N ASN A 92 5.29 3.89 -5.95
CA ASN A 92 6.15 2.79 -5.51
C ASN A 92 5.67 2.19 -4.17
N LEU A 93 6.34 1.11 -3.75
CA LEU A 93 6.05 0.40 -2.50
C LEU A 93 6.25 1.29 -1.26
N GLU A 94 7.25 2.16 -1.28
CA GLU A 94 7.54 3.10 -0.19
C GLU A 94 6.40 4.11 -0.01
N ALA A 95 5.86 4.65 -1.11
CA ALA A 95 4.69 5.52 -1.08
C ALA A 95 3.46 4.80 -0.52
N ALA A 96 3.24 3.53 -0.91
CA ALA A 96 2.13 2.74 -0.38
C ALA A 96 2.26 2.51 1.13
N LYS A 97 3.46 2.18 1.63
CA LYS A 97 3.72 2.05 3.07
C LYS A 97 3.49 3.36 3.80
N LYS A 98 3.95 4.47 3.23
CA LYS A 98 3.77 5.79 3.84
C LYS A 98 2.30 6.16 3.99
N VAL A 99 1.47 5.88 2.98
CA VAL A 99 0.01 6.09 3.09
C VAL A 99 -0.57 5.31 4.27
N VAL A 100 -0.12 4.08 4.50
CA VAL A 100 -0.59 3.27 5.65
C VAL A 100 -0.08 3.84 6.97
N GLU A 101 1.19 4.21 7.05
CA GLU A 101 1.84 4.72 8.27
C GLU A 101 1.31 6.09 8.71
N ASP A 102 0.89 6.92 7.76
CA ASP A 102 0.31 8.25 8.01
C ASP A 102 -1.17 8.16 8.44
N ASP A 103 -1.81 7.00 8.35
CA ASP A 103 -3.23 6.83 8.67
C ASP A 103 -3.52 6.89 10.18
N ALA A 104 -4.69 7.43 10.54
CA ALA A 104 -5.16 7.50 11.93
C ALA A 104 -5.31 6.13 12.60
N TYR A 105 -5.62 5.07 11.84
CA TYR A 105 -5.67 3.71 12.36
C TYR A 105 -4.27 3.12 12.63
N TYR A 106 -3.25 3.55 11.90
CA TYR A 106 -1.87 3.18 12.21
C TYR A 106 -1.36 3.91 13.44
N THR A 107 -1.40 5.25 13.40
CA THR A 107 -0.90 6.12 14.47
C THR A 107 -1.70 5.99 15.77
N GLY A 108 -3.00 5.71 15.66
CA GLY A 108 -3.91 5.42 16.77
C GLY A 108 -3.84 3.98 17.30
N ASN A 109 -2.88 3.17 16.82
CA ASN A 109 -2.70 1.77 17.24
C ASN A 109 -3.99 0.92 17.10
N VAL A 110 -4.77 1.16 16.04
CA VAL A 110 -5.94 0.35 15.69
C VAL A 110 -5.52 -0.88 14.91
N TRP A 111 -4.60 -0.72 13.96
CA TRP A 111 -3.94 -1.82 13.26
C TRP A 111 -2.73 -2.36 14.03
N ASP A 112 -2.40 -3.63 13.80
CA ASP A 112 -1.17 -4.26 14.29
C ASP A 112 -0.04 -4.08 13.26
N PRO A 113 0.93 -3.15 13.48
CA PRO A 113 1.96 -2.84 12.48
C PRO A 113 2.83 -4.04 12.12
N LYS A 114 2.96 -5.03 13.02
CA LYS A 114 3.78 -6.22 12.78
C LYS A 114 3.12 -7.22 11.83
N LYS A 115 1.81 -7.07 11.60
CA LYS A 115 1.01 -7.95 10.73
C LYS A 115 0.51 -7.28 9.46
N ILE A 116 0.80 -5.98 9.27
CA ILE A 116 0.45 -5.27 8.04
C ILE A 116 1.22 -5.87 6.87
N VAL A 117 0.50 -6.16 5.80
CA VAL A 117 1.04 -6.64 4.54
C VAL A 117 0.83 -5.56 3.49
N VAL A 118 1.90 -5.16 2.80
CA VAL A 118 1.88 -4.25 1.66
C VAL A 118 2.62 -4.92 0.52
N LEU A 119 1.95 -5.20 -0.59
CA LEU A 119 2.49 -5.96 -1.72
C LEU A 119 2.11 -5.32 -3.06
N PRO A 120 2.99 -5.37 -4.08
CA PRO A 120 2.61 -5.05 -5.45
C PRO A 120 1.46 -5.97 -5.93
N TYR A 121 0.53 -5.38 -6.67
CA TYR A 121 -0.69 -6.01 -7.15
C TYR A 121 -0.95 -5.60 -8.61
N ILE A 122 -1.38 -6.57 -9.41
CA ILE A 122 -1.79 -6.35 -10.81
C ILE A 122 -3.26 -6.77 -10.91
N PRO A 123 -4.20 -5.82 -11.07
CA PRO A 123 -5.60 -6.17 -11.28
C PRO A 123 -5.83 -6.66 -12.71
N TYR A 124 -6.54 -7.77 -12.85
CA TYR A 124 -6.91 -8.36 -14.16
C TYR A 124 -8.34 -8.01 -14.62
N PHE A 125 -9.20 -7.56 -13.71
CA PHE A 125 -10.60 -7.21 -13.97
C PHE A 125 -10.91 -5.82 -13.43
#